data_AF-A0AAV3JN08-F1
#
_entry.id   AF-A0AAV3JN08-F1
#
_cell.length_a   1.000
_cell.length_b   1.000
_cell.length_c   1.000
_cell.angle_alpha   90.00
_cell.angle_beta   90.00
_cell.angle_gamma   90.00
#
_symmetry.space_group_name_H-M   'P 1'
#
loop_
_entity.id
_entity.type
_entity.pdbx_description
1 polymer ?
#
loop_
_entity_poly.entity_id
_entity_poly.type
_entity_poly.pdbx_seq_one_letter_code
_entity_poly.pdbx_strand_id
1 'polypeptide(L)'
;MKKYVKWLIPISIIGMLLAGCQMNSESKSQSNEVKNSKQSAVKKGKKVMKKEQVAYLKKHEKELTEYVKIQNPDISEIKYDWNSVRIVEASNGTPQGGEQLLLILGYANGSELTNFTLNFTLGDNQMPNIDSVGSDNLSTIED
;
A
#
# COMPACT_ATOMS: atom_id res chain seq x y z
N MET A 1 24.11 -46.62 35.52
CA MET A 1 23.79 -48.06 35.40
C MET A 1 22.26 -48.17 35.46
N LYS A 2 21.51 -48.41 34.38
CA LYS A 2 21.21 -49.71 33.72
C LYS A 2 20.79 -49.38 32.26
N LYS A 3 21.68 -49.55 31.25
CA LYS A 3 21.67 -50.57 30.17
C LYS A 3 20.31 -51.19 29.86
N TYR A 4 19.75 -51.02 28.65
CA TYR A 4 18.96 -52.01 27.87
C TYR A 4 18.71 -51.45 26.46
N VAL A 5 18.71 -52.16 25.33
CA VAL A 5 19.32 -53.42 24.85
C VAL A 5 19.26 -53.29 23.32
N LYS A 6 20.34 -53.66 22.64
CA LYS A 6 20.42 -53.83 21.18
C LYS A 6 19.39 -54.86 20.72
N TRP A 7 18.60 -54.55 19.69
CA TRP A 7 17.97 -55.58 18.87
C TRP A 7 18.40 -55.39 17.42
N LEU A 8 19.06 -56.41 16.87
CA LEU A 8 19.50 -56.52 15.48
C LEU A 8 18.67 -57.61 14.75
N ILE A 9 18.11 -57.24 13.58
CA ILE A 9 18.19 -57.91 12.24
C ILE A 9 17.39 -59.24 12.06
N PRO A 10 16.64 -59.52 10.94
CA PRO A 10 17.15 -59.52 9.55
C PRO A 10 16.28 -59.07 8.35
N ILE A 11 16.99 -58.41 7.41
CA ILE A 11 17.06 -58.52 5.94
C ILE A 11 15.84 -59.11 5.18
N SER A 12 15.25 -58.29 4.30
CA SER A 12 14.60 -58.75 3.06
C SER A 12 15.12 -57.93 1.88
N ILE A 13 15.38 -58.62 0.78
CA ILE A 13 16.18 -58.22 -0.38
C ILE A 13 15.24 -57.96 -1.58
N ILE A 14 15.74 -57.21 -2.58
CA ILE A 14 15.31 -57.10 -3.99
C ILE A 14 14.12 -56.16 -4.21
N GLY A 15 14.16 -55.18 -5.12
CA GLY A 15 15.09 -54.81 -6.18
C GLY A 15 14.34 -54.00 -7.26
N MET A 16 15.08 -53.37 -8.18
CA MET A 16 14.60 -52.71 -9.42
C MET A 16 13.81 -51.38 -9.22
N LEU A 17 13.97 -50.28 -9.95
CA LEU A 17 14.59 -49.96 -11.24
C LEU A 17 14.96 -48.45 -11.27
N LEU A 18 16.09 -48.17 -11.91
CA LEU A 18 16.40 -47.08 -12.84
C LEU A 18 15.67 -45.72 -12.76
N ALA A 19 16.53 -44.69 -12.80
CA ALA A 19 16.38 -43.44 -13.54
C ALA A 19 15.29 -42.46 -13.08
N GLY A 20 15.61 -41.72 -12.02
CA GLY A 20 15.08 -40.37 -11.79
C GLY A 20 16.22 -39.36 -11.83
N CYS A 21 16.13 -38.40 -12.74
CA CYS A 21 17.10 -37.32 -12.94
C CYS A 21 17.38 -36.60 -11.61
N GLN A 22 18.65 -36.60 -11.19
CA GLN A 22 19.13 -35.79 -10.09
C GLN A 22 19.45 -34.39 -10.62
N MET A 23 18.51 -33.46 -10.47
CA MET A 23 18.77 -32.03 -10.47
C MET A 23 18.39 -31.49 -9.09
N ASN A 24 19.32 -31.68 -8.16
CA ASN A 24 19.38 -30.94 -6.91
C ASN A 24 20.51 -29.91 -7.00
N SER A 25 20.29 -28.82 -7.73
CA SER A 25 21.03 -27.59 -7.45
C SER A 25 20.44 -26.99 -6.17
N GLU A 26 20.94 -27.49 -5.05
CA GLU A 26 20.84 -26.78 -3.78
C GLU A 26 21.60 -25.45 -3.93
N SER A 27 20.91 -24.41 -4.39
CA SER A 27 21.33 -23.06 -4.08
C SER A 27 20.89 -22.80 -2.65
N LYS A 28 21.76 -23.24 -1.72
CA LYS A 28 21.86 -22.66 -0.39
C LYS A 28 22.27 -21.19 -0.57
N SER A 29 21.35 -20.36 -1.02
CA SER A 29 21.53 -18.92 -1.07
C SER A 29 21.26 -18.39 0.33
N GLN A 30 22.31 -18.51 1.13
CA GLN A 30 22.58 -17.65 2.26
C GLN A 30 22.44 -16.18 1.80
N SER A 31 21.23 -15.63 1.88
CA SER A 31 20.93 -14.20 1.67
C SER A 31 19.89 -13.74 2.68
N ASN A 32 20.13 -14.08 3.95
CA ASN A 32 19.51 -13.46 5.10
C ASN A 32 20.56 -12.63 5.84
N GLU A 33 21.10 -11.58 5.19
CA GLU A 33 21.73 -10.47 5.93
C GLU A 33 21.93 -9.15 5.15
N VAL A 34 21.45 -9.00 3.90
CA VAL A 34 21.59 -7.71 3.15
C VAL A 34 20.25 -7.15 2.64
N LYS A 35 19.14 -7.89 2.74
CA LYS A 35 17.82 -7.43 2.25
C LYS A 35 17.06 -6.52 3.23
N ASN A 36 17.36 -6.57 4.52
CA ASN A 36 16.65 -5.78 5.53
C ASN A 36 16.99 -4.28 5.42
N SER A 37 18.24 -3.92 5.09
CA SER A 37 18.67 -2.51 5.03
C SER A 37 18.10 -1.73 3.83
N LYS A 38 17.99 -2.35 2.65
CA LYS A 38 17.40 -1.69 1.46
C LYS A 38 15.88 -1.56 1.56
N GLN A 39 15.18 -2.60 2.04
CA GLN A 39 13.73 -2.54 2.21
C GLN A 39 13.33 -1.62 3.37
N SER A 40 14.13 -1.58 4.44
CA SER A 40 13.98 -0.61 5.53
C SER A 40 14.22 0.83 5.06
N ALA A 41 15.27 1.08 4.27
CA ALA A 41 15.55 2.40 3.70
C ALA A 41 14.47 2.87 2.71
N VAL A 42 13.98 2.00 1.82
CA VAL A 42 12.90 2.31 0.86
C VAL A 42 11.56 2.54 1.59
N LYS A 43 11.20 1.70 2.57
CA LYS A 43 10.00 1.91 3.41
C LYS A 43 10.11 3.21 4.22
N LYS A 44 11.30 3.54 4.73
CA LYS A 44 11.58 4.80 5.44
C LYS A 44 11.44 6.00 4.51
N GLY A 45 11.97 5.92 3.29
CA GLY A 45 11.81 6.95 2.26
C GLY A 45 10.34 7.20 1.88
N LYS A 46 9.58 6.13 1.62
CA LYS A 46 8.13 6.23 1.33
C LYS A 46 7.34 6.84 2.50
N LYS A 47 7.71 6.52 3.75
CA LYS A 47 7.08 7.10 4.94
C LYS A 47 7.43 8.58 5.12
N VAL A 48 8.66 8.98 4.81
CA VAL A 48 9.09 10.40 4.84
C VAL A 48 8.32 11.19 3.78
N MET A 49 8.28 10.70 2.54
CA MET A 49 7.53 11.31 1.44
C MET A 49 6.04 11.48 1.77
N LYS A 50 5.38 10.45 2.33
CA LYS A 50 3.97 10.57 2.76
C LYS A 50 3.76 11.70 3.78
N LYS A 51 4.71 11.90 4.71
CA LYS A 51 4.62 12.98 5.70
C LYS A 51 4.76 14.36 5.05
N GLU A 52 5.65 14.49 4.07
CA GLU A 52 5.83 15.74 3.31
C GLU A 52 4.58 16.07 2.49
N GLN A 53 3.99 15.07 1.83
CA GLN A 53 2.69 15.21 1.14
C GLN A 53 1.58 15.66 2.08
N VAL A 54 1.43 15.04 3.25
CA VAL A 54 0.43 15.46 4.25
C VAL A 54 0.70 16.89 4.75
N ALA A 55 1.96 17.25 5.01
CA ALA A 55 2.31 18.59 5.45
C ALA A 55 1.98 19.65 4.40
N TYR A 56 2.22 19.34 3.12
CA TYR A 56 1.84 20.20 2.01
C TYR A 56 0.33 20.38 1.91
N LEU A 57 -0.46 19.29 1.93
CA LEU A 57 -1.92 19.39 1.88
C LEU A 57 -2.50 20.19 3.06
N LYS A 58 -1.96 20.01 4.28
CA LYS A 58 -2.35 20.81 5.45
C LYS A 58 -2.06 22.30 5.28
N LYS A 59 -0.95 22.66 4.64
CA LYS A 59 -0.64 24.06 4.32
C LYS A 59 -1.69 24.68 3.39
N HIS A 60 -2.29 23.87 2.52
CA HIS A 60 -3.32 24.27 1.57
C HIS A 60 -4.76 23.92 2.02
N GLU A 61 -4.97 23.56 3.29
CA GLU A 61 -6.27 23.12 3.80
C GLU A 61 -7.40 24.12 3.54
N LYS A 62 -7.10 25.43 3.58
CA LYS A 62 -8.07 26.47 3.27
C LYS A 62 -8.55 26.42 1.81
N GLU A 63 -7.62 26.28 0.85
CA GLU A 63 -7.92 26.17 -0.58
C GLU A 63 -8.74 24.90 -0.85
N LEU A 64 -8.39 23.78 -0.21
CA LEU A 64 -9.15 22.54 -0.29
C LEU A 64 -10.57 22.68 0.28
N THR A 65 -10.71 23.39 1.40
CA THR A 65 -12.01 23.61 2.06
C THR A 65 -12.90 24.50 1.18
N GLU A 66 -12.32 25.56 0.61
CA GLU A 66 -13.02 26.45 -0.33
C GLU A 66 -13.48 25.67 -1.56
N TYR A 67 -12.62 24.84 -2.16
CA TYR A 67 -12.99 23.98 -3.27
C TYR A 67 -14.18 23.08 -2.94
N VAL A 68 -14.14 22.35 -1.82
CA VAL A 68 -15.23 21.44 -1.41
C VAL A 68 -16.54 22.19 -1.20
N LYS A 69 -16.50 23.37 -0.56
CA LYS A 69 -17.69 24.20 -0.30
C LYS A 69 -18.28 24.81 -1.57
N ILE A 70 -17.45 25.20 -2.54
CA ILE A 70 -17.93 25.68 -3.85
C ILE A 70 -18.68 24.57 -4.59
N GLN A 71 -18.16 23.34 -4.55
CA GLN A 71 -18.81 22.18 -5.18
C GLN A 71 -20.05 21.70 -4.41
N ASN A 72 -20.10 21.92 -3.09
CA ASN A 72 -21.13 21.41 -2.20
C ASN A 72 -21.58 22.52 -1.22
N PRO A 73 -22.44 23.46 -1.66
CA PRO A 73 -22.79 24.65 -0.88
C PRO A 73 -23.52 24.35 0.44
N ASP A 74 -24.13 23.18 0.56
CA ASP A 74 -24.87 22.76 1.76
C ASP A 74 -23.97 22.18 2.87
N ILE A 75 -22.65 22.05 2.63
CA ILE A 75 -21.70 21.58 3.64
C ILE A 75 -21.31 22.71 4.59
N SER A 76 -21.59 22.50 5.87
CA SER A 76 -21.28 23.44 6.94
C SER A 76 -19.91 23.17 7.59
N GLU A 77 -19.60 21.90 7.84
CA GLU A 77 -18.39 21.41 8.50
C GLU A 77 -17.62 20.46 7.59
N ILE A 78 -16.29 20.54 7.62
CA ILE A 78 -15.38 19.66 6.88
C ILE A 78 -14.30 19.14 7.83
N LYS A 79 -14.00 17.85 7.74
CA LYS A 79 -12.89 17.20 8.45
C LYS A 79 -12.10 16.30 7.50
N TYR A 80 -10.81 16.55 7.35
CA TYR A 80 -9.91 15.71 6.55
C TYR A 80 -9.33 14.56 7.37
N ASP A 81 -9.35 13.35 6.81
CA ASP A 81 -8.56 12.23 7.34
C ASP A 81 -7.16 12.24 6.72
N TRP A 82 -6.24 12.95 7.37
CA TRP A 82 -4.84 13.01 6.97
C TRP A 82 -4.14 11.64 6.94
N ASN A 83 -4.64 10.63 7.66
CA ASN A 83 -4.05 9.29 7.63
C ASN A 83 -4.44 8.51 6.37
N SER A 84 -5.58 8.86 5.75
CA SER A 84 -6.10 8.25 4.52
C SER A 84 -5.25 8.54 3.27
N VAL A 85 -4.31 9.50 3.36
CA VAL A 85 -3.46 9.92 2.24
C VAL A 85 -2.75 8.72 1.61
N ARG A 86 -3.04 8.45 0.34
CA ARG A 86 -2.47 7.32 -0.40
C ARG A 86 -2.31 7.66 -1.88
N ILE A 87 -1.38 6.99 -2.53
CA ILE A 87 -1.23 7.05 -3.98
C ILE A 87 -1.93 5.84 -4.58
N VAL A 88 -2.71 6.06 -5.62
CA VAL A 88 -3.32 5.01 -6.44
C VAL A 88 -2.91 5.20 -7.90
N GLU A 89 -2.85 4.11 -8.65
CA GLU A 89 -2.75 4.18 -10.11
C GLU A 89 -4.17 4.22 -10.66
N ALA A 90 -4.50 5.26 -11.42
CA ALA A 90 -5.75 5.31 -12.18
C ALA A 90 -5.75 4.12 -13.16
N SER A 91 -6.88 3.42 -13.26
CA SER A 91 -7.02 2.37 -14.25
C SER A 91 -7.25 3.02 -15.62
N ASN A 92 -6.35 2.78 -16.58
CA ASN A 92 -6.56 3.20 -17.97
C ASN A 92 -6.95 2.02 -18.88
N GLY A 93 -7.25 0.85 -18.32
CA GLY A 93 -7.58 -0.35 -19.09
C GLY A 93 -6.41 -0.96 -19.89
N THR A 94 -5.17 -0.46 -19.72
CA THR A 94 -3.97 -1.00 -20.38
C THR A 94 -2.99 -1.61 -19.37
N PRO A 95 -2.13 -2.58 -19.77
CA PRO A 95 -1.10 -3.12 -18.90
C PRO A 95 0.01 -2.13 -18.51
N GLN A 96 0.04 -0.95 -19.15
CA GLN A 96 1.06 0.08 -18.90
C GLN A 96 0.79 0.86 -17.61
N GLY A 97 -0.35 0.61 -16.95
CA GLY A 97 -0.82 1.38 -15.80
C GLY A 97 -1.29 2.77 -16.24
N GLY A 98 -2.14 3.40 -15.43
CA GLY A 98 -2.54 4.79 -15.67
C GLY A 98 -1.76 5.77 -14.81
N GLU A 99 -2.19 7.03 -14.86
CA GLU A 99 -1.62 8.12 -14.07
C GLU A 99 -1.70 7.83 -12.56
N GLN A 100 -0.70 8.29 -11.80
CA GLN A 100 -0.73 8.20 -10.34
C GLN A 100 -1.48 9.39 -9.75
N LEU A 101 -2.45 9.10 -8.89
CA LEU A 101 -3.22 10.09 -8.16
C LEU A 101 -2.94 9.96 -6.67
N LEU A 102 -2.77 11.10 -6.00
CA LEU A 102 -2.84 11.16 -4.54
C LEU A 102 -4.28 11.37 -4.12
N LEU A 103 -4.76 10.55 -3.20
CA LEU A 103 -6.12 10.61 -2.66
C LEU A 103 -6.09 11.01 -1.18
N ILE A 104 -7.06 11.82 -0.76
CA ILE A 104 -7.37 12.08 0.66
C ILE A 104 -8.89 12.01 0.87
N LEU A 105 -9.30 11.28 1.91
CA LEU A 105 -10.69 11.19 2.35
C LEU A 105 -11.02 12.39 3.27
N GLY A 106 -12.20 12.95 3.08
CA GLY A 106 -12.79 13.93 3.97
C GLY A 106 -14.24 13.59 4.31
N TYR A 107 -14.70 14.18 5.40
CA TYR A 107 -16.03 14.00 5.97
C TYR A 107 -16.69 15.36 6.13
N ALA A 108 -18.01 15.37 6.06
CA ALA A 108 -18.80 16.59 6.14
C ALA A 108 -19.92 16.48 7.18
N ASN A 109 -20.36 17.65 7.68
CA ASN A 109 -21.53 17.78 8.57
C ASN A 109 -21.51 16.86 9.80
N GLY A 110 -20.33 16.57 10.35
CA GLY A 110 -20.16 15.74 11.54
C GLY A 110 -20.49 14.25 11.34
N SER A 111 -20.68 13.77 10.12
CA SER A 111 -21.08 12.38 9.81
C SER A 111 -19.98 11.60 9.10
N GLU A 112 -19.76 10.35 9.50
CA GLU A 112 -18.88 9.42 8.77
C GLU A 112 -19.54 8.91 7.47
N LEU A 113 -20.87 9.00 7.37
CA LEU A 113 -21.64 8.58 6.19
C LEU A 113 -21.64 9.62 5.08
N THR A 114 -21.33 10.88 5.40
CA THR A 114 -21.22 11.97 4.43
C THR A 114 -19.76 12.24 4.15
N ASN A 115 -19.22 11.59 3.11
CA ASN A 115 -17.80 11.63 2.80
C ASN A 115 -17.52 11.98 1.34
N PHE A 116 -16.32 12.49 1.10
CA PHE A 116 -15.78 12.83 -0.21
C PHE A 116 -14.32 12.41 -0.32
N THR A 117 -13.87 12.14 -1.53
CA THR A 117 -12.44 11.92 -1.81
C THR A 117 -11.93 13.04 -2.68
N LEU A 118 -10.87 13.72 -2.26
CA LEU A 118 -10.10 14.60 -3.14
C LEU A 118 -8.98 13.83 -3.81
N ASN A 119 -8.76 14.11 -5.08
CA ASN A 119 -7.68 13.54 -5.88
C ASN A 119 -6.76 14.65 -6.44
N PHE A 120 -5.47 14.33 -6.55
CA PHE A 120 -4.45 15.23 -7.08
C PHE A 120 -3.51 14.47 -8.00
N THR A 121 -3.15 15.09 -9.11
CA THR A 121 -1.99 14.66 -9.91
C THR A 121 -0.70 14.90 -9.13
N LEU A 122 0.32 14.09 -9.42
CA LEU A 122 1.63 14.19 -8.81
C LEU A 122 2.64 14.81 -9.79
N GLY A 123 3.43 15.78 -9.32
CA GLY A 123 4.57 16.29 -10.07
C GLY A 123 5.76 15.32 -10.05
N ASP A 124 6.83 15.67 -10.77
CA ASP A 124 8.06 14.85 -10.85
C ASP A 124 8.71 14.56 -9.49
N ASN A 125 8.52 15.46 -8.53
CA ASN A 125 8.98 15.31 -7.14
C ASN A 125 8.03 14.48 -6.25
N GLN A 126 6.99 13.86 -6.84
CA GLN A 126 5.92 13.14 -6.14
C GLN A 126 5.11 13.99 -5.15
N MET A 127 5.15 15.32 -5.27
CA MET A 127 4.27 16.22 -4.51
C MET A 127 2.96 16.45 -5.26
N PRO A 128 1.82 16.57 -4.55
CA PRO A 128 0.54 16.86 -5.19
C PRO A 128 0.55 18.26 -5.79
N ASN A 129 0.00 18.40 -6.99
CA ASN A 129 -0.31 19.70 -7.57
C ASN A 129 -1.64 20.20 -7.00
N ILE A 130 -1.63 21.34 -6.30
CA ILE A 130 -2.84 21.86 -5.65
C ILE A 130 -3.90 22.31 -6.66
N ASP A 131 -3.45 22.84 -7.80
CA ASP A 131 -4.33 23.34 -8.87
C ASP A 131 -5.02 22.19 -9.63
N SER A 132 -4.57 20.95 -9.45
CA SER A 132 -5.20 19.77 -10.04
C SER A 132 -6.21 19.12 -9.10
N VAL A 133 -6.68 19.82 -8.07
CA VAL A 133 -7.65 19.27 -7.13
C VAL A 133 -8.92 18.86 -7.88
N GLY A 134 -9.23 17.56 -7.81
CA GLY A 134 -10.50 16.99 -8.21
C GLY A 134 -11.20 16.37 -7.01
N SER A 135 -12.49 16.06 -7.18
CA SER A 135 -13.25 15.31 -6.19
C SER A 135 -14.18 14.31 -6.84
N ASP A 136 -14.28 13.12 -6.25
CA ASP A 136 -15.41 12.24 -6.52
C ASP A 136 -16.64 12.81 -5.80
N ASN A 137 -17.83 12.73 -6.42
CA ASN A 137 -19.08 13.29 -5.88
C ASN A 137 -19.29 12.92 -4.40
N LEU A 138 -19.85 13.84 -3.61
CA LEU A 138 -20.20 13.59 -2.21
C LEU A 138 -21.14 12.38 -2.14
N SER A 139 -20.69 11.35 -1.43
CA SER A 139 -21.52 10.17 -1.19
C SER A 139 -22.12 10.25 0.21
N THR A 140 -23.45 10.16 0.27
CA THR A 140 -24.19 9.88 1.49
C THR A 140 -24.65 8.43 1.37
N ILE A 141 -24.15 7.57 2.25
CA ILE A 141 -24.70 6.22 2.37
C ILE A 141 -26.00 6.36 3.17
N GLU A 142 -27.14 6.20 2.51
CA GLU A 142 -28.44 6.07 3.18
C GLU A 142 -28.57 4.62 3.67
N ASP A 143 -28.85 4.44 4.98
CA ASP A 143 -29.07 3.13 5.62
C ASP A 143 -30.37 2.44 5.20
#